data_AF-A0A7V4KTH7-F1
#
_entry.id   AF-A0A7V4KTH7-F1
#
_cell.length_a   1.000
_cell.length_b   1.000
_cell.length_c   1.000
_cell.angle_alpha   90.00
_cell.angle_beta   90.00
_cell.angle_gamma   90.00
#
_symmetry.space_group_name_H-M   'P 1'
#
loop_
_entity.id
_entity.type
_entity.pdbx_description
1 polymer ?
#
loop_
_entity_poly.entity_id
_entity_poly.type
_entity_poly.pdbx_seq_one_letter_code
_entity_poly.pdbx_strand_id
1 'polypeptide(L)'
;MEVKKLIATASTLALIAGTAFAQDFSSLLNQILSYLQQNQQLVQQVQQAVGQVAGVPSACQGVTFTRTLKYGMRGNDVKCLQALLNVTPQTGYFGSLTRAAVIKFQEDHADEILAPLGLTKGTGVVGPKTIAKLNQMLAQAPQVQIPSTEQVKSIWDLFVEALKKELGIAPAPAPTAGEEGELFAEKSPVPTGVTVYEGDKNVGVMAIKLRAKKSAITVDRVDLIFNAGGAIVYKYINYVGLYDGENAIKGVNLDSTTMERSGNDYKVRLSGLNLKVDKDSEKVL
;
A
#
# COMPACT_ATOMS: atom_id res chain seq x y z
N MET A 1 11.03 -49.79 20.44
CA MET A 1 10.69 -48.65 19.57
C MET A 1 10.55 -49.18 18.16
N GLU A 2 9.34 -49.22 17.62
CA GLU A 2 9.12 -49.66 16.23
C GLU A 2 9.41 -48.51 15.26
N VAL A 3 10.51 -48.62 14.51
CA VAL A 3 10.86 -47.67 13.46
C VAL A 3 10.11 -48.04 12.18
N LYS A 4 8.97 -47.38 11.93
CA LYS A 4 8.19 -47.55 10.70
C LYS A 4 8.89 -46.84 9.55
N LYS A 5 9.54 -47.62 8.67
CA LYS A 5 10.22 -47.13 7.46
C LYS A 5 9.19 -46.83 6.36
N LEU A 6 9.25 -45.63 5.77
CA LEU A 6 9.00 -45.46 4.33
C LEU A 6 10.33 -45.64 3.59
N ILE A 7 10.30 -45.99 2.30
CA ILE A 7 11.49 -46.22 1.48
C ILE A 7 11.31 -45.60 0.10
N ALA A 8 12.37 -44.93 -0.36
CA ALA A 8 12.42 -44.10 -1.56
C ALA A 8 13.63 -44.42 -2.44
N THR A 9 13.46 -44.39 -3.75
CA THR A 9 14.56 -44.43 -4.72
C THR A 9 14.15 -43.81 -6.07
N ALA A 10 15.01 -42.97 -6.66
CA ALA A 10 15.16 -42.75 -8.11
C ALA A 10 16.33 -41.78 -8.45
N SER A 11 16.94 -41.99 -9.64
CA SER A 11 18.05 -41.23 -10.26
C SER A 11 18.02 -41.47 -11.80
N THR A 12 18.78 -40.83 -12.71
CA THR A 12 19.88 -39.83 -12.67
C THR A 12 19.81 -38.83 -13.85
N LEU A 13 20.04 -37.55 -13.56
CA LEU A 13 21.02 -36.64 -14.19
C LEU A 13 21.23 -36.53 -15.73
N ALA A 14 21.07 -35.31 -16.27
CA ALA A 14 21.97 -34.68 -17.26
C ALA A 14 21.79 -33.13 -17.31
N LEU A 15 22.86 -32.35 -17.17
CA LEU A 15 22.90 -30.88 -17.42
C LEU A 15 23.64 -30.59 -18.74
N ILE A 16 23.22 -29.57 -19.51
CA ILE A 16 24.09 -28.55 -20.18
C ILE A 16 23.34 -27.19 -20.17
N ALA A 17 24.08 -26.07 -20.17
CA ALA A 17 23.63 -24.73 -19.74
C ALA A 17 23.35 -23.70 -20.87
N GLY A 18 22.72 -22.57 -20.48
CA GLY A 18 22.72 -21.27 -21.18
C GLY A 18 21.40 -20.91 -21.88
N THR A 19 20.84 -19.69 -21.77
CA THR A 19 21.29 -18.45 -21.10
C THR A 19 20.13 -17.53 -20.68
N ALA A 20 20.29 -16.85 -19.54
CA ALA A 20 19.82 -15.48 -19.27
C ALA A 20 18.34 -15.09 -19.53
N PHE A 21 17.41 -15.52 -18.66
CA PHE A 21 16.12 -14.82 -18.46
C PHE A 21 15.71 -14.66 -16.98
N ALA A 22 16.67 -14.73 -16.06
CA ALA A 22 16.47 -14.29 -14.68
C ALA A 22 16.49 -12.75 -14.57
N GLN A 23 15.56 -12.07 -15.26
CA GLN A 23 15.24 -10.66 -14.95
C GLN A 23 14.39 -10.59 -13.68
N ASP A 24 15.04 -11.02 -12.60
CA ASP A 24 15.06 -10.33 -11.32
C ASP A 24 13.74 -9.70 -10.86
N PHE A 25 12.75 -10.56 -10.59
CA PHE A 25 11.54 -10.22 -9.83
C PHE A 25 11.86 -9.51 -8.51
N SER A 26 13.05 -9.73 -7.92
CA SER A 26 13.48 -9.03 -6.70
C SER A 26 13.78 -7.56 -6.98
N SER A 27 14.44 -7.24 -8.11
CA SER A 27 14.67 -5.86 -8.53
C SER A 27 13.36 -5.13 -8.82
N LEU A 28 12.38 -5.79 -9.46
CA LEU A 28 11.07 -5.20 -9.73
C LEU A 28 10.28 -4.95 -8.44
N LEU A 29 10.31 -5.89 -7.49
CA LEU A 29 9.66 -5.72 -6.18
C LEU A 29 10.29 -4.55 -5.40
N ASN A 30 11.62 -4.46 -5.38
CA ASN A 30 12.36 -3.36 -4.75
C ASN A 30 12.07 -2.01 -5.44
N GLN A 31 11.93 -1.99 -6.77
CA GLN A 31 11.56 -0.80 -7.53
C GLN A 31 10.12 -0.34 -7.24
N ILE A 32 9.16 -1.27 -7.13
CA ILE A 32 7.78 -0.94 -6.74
C ILE A 32 7.74 -0.38 -5.31
N LEU A 33 8.49 -0.98 -4.37
CA LEU A 33 8.60 -0.48 -3.00
C LEU A 33 9.23 0.93 -2.94
N SER A 34 10.25 1.21 -3.75
CA SER A 34 10.87 2.54 -3.81
C SER A 34 9.93 3.60 -4.41
N TYR A 35 9.15 3.26 -5.45
CA TYR A 35 8.11 4.15 -6.00
C TYR A 35 7.00 4.44 -4.97
N LEU A 36 6.53 3.43 -4.22
CA LEU A 36 5.54 3.63 -3.16
C LEU A 36 6.06 4.56 -2.04
N GLN A 37 7.34 4.44 -1.67
CA GLN A 37 7.98 5.37 -0.73
C GLN A 37 8.13 6.79 -1.31
N GLN A 38 8.52 6.93 -2.59
CA GLN A 38 8.63 8.22 -3.26
C GLN A 38 7.29 8.96 -3.31
N ASN A 39 6.20 8.25 -3.62
CA ASN A 39 4.85 8.83 -3.67
C ASN A 39 4.41 9.41 -2.31
N GLN A 40 4.75 8.75 -1.19
CA GLN A 40 4.48 9.27 0.17
C GLN A 40 5.23 10.59 0.44
N GLN A 41 6.50 10.69 0.00
CA GLN A 41 7.29 11.91 0.15
C GLN A 41 6.76 13.05 -0.72
N LEU A 42 6.37 12.76 -1.96
CA LEU A 42 5.80 13.76 -2.87
C LEU A 42 4.49 14.34 -2.32
N VAL A 43 3.63 13.53 -1.70
CA VAL A 43 2.41 14.01 -1.02
C VAL A 43 2.74 14.98 0.11
N GLN A 44 3.77 14.70 0.93
CA GLN A 44 4.18 15.63 2.00
C GLN A 44 4.78 16.94 1.44
N GLN A 45 5.59 16.86 0.37
CA GLN A 45 6.11 18.04 -0.30
C GLN A 45 4.99 18.89 -0.91
N VAL A 46 3.98 18.28 -1.54
CA VAL A 46 2.79 18.98 -2.05
C VAL A 46 1.99 19.61 -0.90
N GLN A 47 1.78 18.93 0.22
CA GLN A 47 1.09 19.51 1.39
C GLN A 47 1.84 20.72 1.96
N GLN A 48 3.17 20.65 2.06
CA GLN A 48 4.00 21.76 2.53
C GLN A 48 4.03 22.91 1.52
N ALA A 49 4.13 22.60 0.22
CA ALA A 49 4.10 23.58 -0.86
C ALA A 49 2.74 24.30 -0.92
N VAL A 50 1.61 23.58 -0.84
CA VAL A 50 0.24 24.15 -0.77
C VAL A 50 0.10 25.11 0.42
N GLY A 51 0.72 24.77 1.55
CA GLY A 51 0.81 25.67 2.71
C GLY A 51 1.67 26.93 2.48
N GLN A 52 2.44 27.03 1.39
CA GLN A 52 3.23 28.20 1.01
C GLN A 52 2.69 28.96 -0.23
N VAL A 53 2.02 28.29 -1.19
CA VAL A 53 1.36 28.98 -2.33
C VAL A 53 0.22 29.92 -1.87
N ALA A 54 -0.22 29.75 -0.62
CA ALA A 54 -1.28 30.52 0.02
C ALA A 54 -0.91 31.95 0.42
N GLY A 55 0.38 32.33 0.47
CA GLY A 55 0.82 33.58 1.11
C GLY A 55 0.61 33.61 2.64
N VAL A 56 0.12 32.50 3.21
CA VAL A 56 -0.11 32.31 4.64
C VAL A 56 1.21 31.96 5.32
N PRO A 57 1.63 32.68 6.37
CA PRO A 57 2.86 32.34 7.10
C PRO A 57 2.80 30.93 7.69
N SER A 58 3.93 30.23 7.77
CA SER A 58 4.01 28.87 8.33
C SER A 58 3.47 28.76 9.77
N ALA A 59 3.58 29.84 10.56
CA ALA A 59 2.99 29.94 11.90
C ALA A 59 1.45 29.91 11.95
N CYS A 60 0.77 30.01 10.79
CA CYS A 60 -0.69 29.99 10.64
C CYS A 60 -1.24 28.69 10.03
N GLN A 61 -0.40 27.70 9.71
CA GLN A 61 -0.90 26.42 9.18
C GLN A 61 -1.85 25.74 10.20
N GLY A 62 -3.08 25.45 9.77
CA GLY A 62 -4.13 24.87 10.62
C GLY A 62 -4.70 25.82 11.69
N VAL A 63 -4.38 27.11 11.66
CA VAL A 63 -4.87 28.10 12.62
C VAL A 63 -6.07 28.85 12.07
N THR A 64 -7.22 28.72 12.73
CA THR A 64 -8.40 29.58 12.51
C THR A 64 -8.60 30.46 13.74
N PHE A 65 -8.80 31.76 13.56
CA PHE A 65 -9.11 32.66 14.66
C PHE A 65 -10.55 32.44 15.13
N THR A 66 -10.73 31.93 16.35
CA THR A 66 -12.05 31.62 16.96
C THR A 66 -12.34 32.39 18.24
N ARG A 67 -11.32 33.01 18.86
CA ARG A 67 -11.45 33.79 20.11
C ARG A 67 -10.89 35.20 19.95
N THR A 68 -11.45 36.14 20.71
CA THR A 68 -10.95 37.52 20.79
C THR A 68 -9.52 37.57 21.34
N LEU A 69 -8.61 38.22 20.64
CA LEU A 69 -7.22 38.42 21.09
C LEU A 69 -6.99 39.87 21.55
N LYS A 70 -6.33 40.04 22.69
CA LYS A 70 -6.00 41.34 23.29
C LYS A 70 -4.64 41.32 23.96
N TYR A 71 -4.15 42.51 24.31
CA TYR A 71 -2.89 42.72 25.03
C TYR A 71 -2.76 41.79 26.24
N GLY A 72 -1.57 41.21 26.41
CA GLY A 72 -1.25 40.26 27.48
C GLY A 72 -1.53 38.79 27.17
N MET A 73 -2.30 38.47 26.11
CA MET A 73 -2.61 37.09 25.75
C MET A 73 -1.42 36.33 25.13
N ARG A 74 -1.47 34.99 25.23
CA ARG A 74 -0.51 34.07 24.59
C ARG A 74 -1.22 32.96 23.81
N GLY A 75 -0.55 32.45 22.78
CA GLY A 75 -0.98 31.25 22.05
C GLY A 75 -0.41 31.15 20.64
N ASN A 76 -0.67 30.02 19.98
CA ASN A 76 -0.31 29.79 18.57
C ASN A 76 -1.10 30.71 17.63
N ASP A 77 -2.32 31.06 18.00
CA ASP A 77 -3.14 32.10 17.36
C ASP A 77 -2.46 33.48 17.43
N VAL A 78 -1.92 33.87 18.58
CA VAL A 78 -1.13 35.11 18.71
C VAL A 78 0.16 35.04 17.86
N LYS A 79 0.79 33.86 17.75
CA LYS A 79 1.98 33.68 16.91
C LYS A 79 1.64 33.79 15.42
N CYS A 80 0.53 33.20 14.98
CA CYS A 80 -0.02 33.38 13.64
C CYS A 80 -0.35 34.86 13.36
N LEU A 81 -1.04 35.54 14.28
CA LEU A 81 -1.36 36.97 14.16
C LEU A 81 -0.10 37.83 13.98
N GLN A 82 0.95 37.54 14.75
CA GLN A 82 2.25 38.21 14.61
C GLN A 82 2.87 37.95 13.24
N ALA A 83 2.81 36.71 12.75
CA ALA A 83 3.34 36.39 11.43
C ALA A 83 2.56 37.07 10.30
N LEU A 84 1.23 37.06 10.35
CA LEU A 84 0.35 37.65 9.34
C LEU A 84 0.45 39.18 9.29
N LEU A 85 0.73 39.82 10.43
CA LEU A 85 0.95 41.27 10.54
C LEU A 85 2.44 41.66 10.48
N ASN A 86 3.33 40.76 10.06
CA ASN A 86 4.78 40.97 9.92
C ASN A 86 5.49 41.50 11.20
N VAL A 87 4.97 41.13 12.38
CA VAL A 87 5.54 41.48 13.69
C VAL A 87 6.70 40.55 14.02
N THR A 88 7.89 41.13 14.17
CA THR A 88 9.12 40.42 14.54
C THR A 88 9.60 40.88 15.93
N PRO A 89 10.01 39.97 16.84
CA PRO A 89 9.94 38.51 16.74
C PRO A 89 8.54 37.94 17.04
N GLN A 90 8.22 36.82 16.40
CA GLN A 90 6.96 36.06 16.58
C GLN A 90 7.00 35.22 17.87
N THR A 91 6.90 35.89 19.02
CA THR A 91 6.99 35.29 20.37
C THR A 91 5.75 34.52 20.81
N GLY A 92 4.62 34.67 20.12
CA GLY A 92 3.32 34.18 20.59
C GLY A 92 2.75 34.94 21.81
N TYR A 93 3.30 36.12 22.15
CA TYR A 93 2.80 37.01 23.19
C TYR A 93 2.30 38.35 22.64
N PHE A 94 1.06 38.71 22.97
CA PHE A 94 0.40 39.92 22.48
C PHE A 94 0.90 41.13 23.29
N GLY A 95 2.09 41.62 22.93
CA GLY A 95 2.71 42.81 23.50
C GLY A 95 2.30 44.11 22.80
N SER A 96 3.04 45.18 23.09
CA SER A 96 2.82 46.53 22.53
C SER A 96 2.96 46.56 21.01
N LEU A 97 3.98 45.89 20.46
CA LEU A 97 4.22 45.78 19.02
C LEU A 97 3.06 45.09 18.29
N THR A 98 2.56 43.96 18.83
CA THR A 98 1.39 43.26 18.28
C THR A 98 0.13 44.13 18.38
N ARG A 99 -0.05 44.89 19.46
CA ARG A 99 -1.16 45.84 19.57
C ARG A 99 -1.09 46.96 18.53
N ALA A 100 0.08 47.55 18.32
CA ALA A 100 0.28 48.59 17.31
C ALA A 100 0.02 48.07 15.89
N ALA A 101 0.49 46.86 15.58
CA ALA A 101 0.21 46.22 14.29
C ALA A 101 -1.28 45.91 14.08
N VAL A 102 -2.00 45.49 15.14
CA VAL A 102 -3.47 45.32 15.07
C VAL A 102 -4.20 46.65 14.90
N ILE A 103 -3.78 47.73 15.57
CA ILE A 103 -4.36 49.07 15.36
C ILE A 103 -4.21 49.48 13.90
N LYS A 104 -2.98 49.41 13.36
CA LYS A 104 -2.71 49.72 11.96
C LYS A 104 -3.55 48.87 11.01
N PHE A 105 -3.58 47.55 11.19
CA PHE A 105 -4.41 46.65 10.39
C PHE A 105 -5.92 46.98 10.42
N GLN A 106 -6.42 47.42 11.57
CA GLN A 106 -7.81 47.84 11.71
C GLN A 106 -8.11 49.17 10.99
N GLU A 107 -7.12 50.06 10.91
CA GLU A 107 -7.21 51.34 10.20
C GLU A 107 -7.03 51.16 8.69
N ASP A 108 -6.11 50.29 8.26
CA ASP A 108 -5.91 49.88 6.85
C ASP A 108 -7.16 49.16 6.27
N HIS A 109 -8.02 48.59 7.12
CA HIS A 109 -9.32 47.97 6.76
C HIS A 109 -10.51 48.63 7.48
N ALA A 110 -10.47 49.96 7.66
CA ALA A 110 -11.46 50.70 8.43
C ALA A 110 -12.92 50.47 7.97
N ASP A 111 -13.18 50.43 6.67
CA ASP A 111 -14.54 50.27 6.11
C ASP A 111 -15.19 48.93 6.47
N GLU A 112 -14.39 47.88 6.62
CA GLU A 112 -14.89 46.52 6.92
C GLU A 112 -14.90 46.22 8.43
N ILE A 113 -13.99 46.83 9.18
CA ILE A 113 -13.76 46.52 10.61
C ILE A 113 -14.30 47.60 11.55
N LEU A 114 -14.08 48.88 11.25
CA LEU A 114 -14.33 50.00 12.16
C LEU A 114 -15.63 50.75 11.84
N ALA A 115 -15.89 51.06 10.57
CA ALA A 115 -17.09 51.77 10.14
C ALA A 115 -18.41 51.06 10.52
N PRO A 116 -18.54 49.71 10.43
CA PRO A 116 -19.75 49.00 10.87
C PRO A 116 -19.97 49.01 12.40
N LEU A 117 -19.00 49.50 13.16
CA LEU A 117 -19.04 49.66 14.62
C LEU A 117 -19.09 51.14 15.04
N GLY A 118 -19.17 52.08 14.09
CA GLY A 118 -19.10 53.53 14.36
C GLY A 118 -17.73 54.00 14.87
N LEU A 119 -16.67 53.23 14.65
CA LEU A 119 -15.32 53.54 15.12
C LEU A 119 -14.51 54.25 14.04
N THR A 120 -13.64 55.17 14.46
CA THR A 120 -12.75 55.96 13.58
C THR A 120 -11.26 55.72 13.84
N LYS A 121 -10.92 54.86 14.81
CA LYS A 121 -9.55 54.50 15.19
C LYS A 121 -9.45 53.04 15.56
N GLY A 122 -8.29 52.43 15.33
CA GLY A 122 -8.03 51.05 15.71
C GLY A 122 -8.09 50.85 17.23
N THR A 123 -8.77 49.79 17.68
CA THR A 123 -8.91 49.46 19.11
C THR A 123 -7.66 48.75 19.65
N GLY A 124 -6.94 48.03 18.78
CA GLY A 124 -5.87 47.12 19.16
C GLY A 124 -6.36 45.82 19.79
N VAL A 125 -7.65 45.51 19.64
CA VAL A 125 -8.29 44.26 20.09
C VAL A 125 -8.83 43.52 18.87
N VAL A 126 -8.42 42.27 18.68
CA VAL A 126 -8.86 41.41 17.58
C VAL A 126 -10.24 40.85 17.94
N GLY A 127 -11.28 41.67 17.77
CA GLY A 127 -12.69 41.29 17.98
C GLY A 127 -13.33 40.65 16.74
N PRO A 128 -14.63 40.29 16.78
CA PRO A 128 -15.29 39.48 15.74
C PRO A 128 -15.14 40.00 14.30
N LYS A 129 -15.17 41.31 14.07
CA LYS A 129 -14.95 41.89 12.73
C LYS A 129 -13.50 41.73 12.25
N THR A 130 -12.53 41.93 13.12
CA THR A 130 -11.11 41.70 12.82
C THR A 130 -10.83 40.21 12.62
N ILE A 131 -11.43 39.33 13.43
CA ILE A 131 -11.39 37.87 13.26
C ILE A 131 -11.92 37.45 11.89
N ALA A 132 -13.09 37.97 11.49
CA ALA A 132 -13.67 37.68 10.18
C ALA A 132 -12.72 38.08 9.04
N LYS A 133 -12.14 39.29 9.09
CA LYS A 133 -11.19 39.75 8.07
C LYS A 133 -9.89 38.92 8.05
N LEU A 134 -9.33 38.58 9.21
CA LEU A 134 -8.13 37.74 9.30
C LEU A 134 -8.39 36.33 8.75
N ASN A 135 -9.51 35.70 9.13
CA ASN A 135 -9.91 34.39 8.58
C ASN A 135 -10.20 34.45 7.07
N GLN A 136 -10.77 35.55 6.58
CA GLN A 136 -10.95 35.78 5.14
C GLN A 136 -9.59 35.87 4.41
N MET A 137 -8.61 36.56 4.97
CA MET A 137 -7.26 36.62 4.39
C MET A 137 -6.55 35.27 4.40
N LEU A 138 -6.74 34.46 5.47
CA LEU A 138 -6.26 33.08 5.51
C LEU A 138 -6.97 32.16 4.48
N ALA A 139 -8.23 32.45 4.13
CA ALA A 139 -9.00 31.69 3.16
C ALA A 139 -8.81 32.16 1.69
N GLN A 140 -8.38 33.41 1.48
CA GLN A 140 -8.12 34.01 0.15
C GLN A 140 -6.75 33.67 -0.45
N ALA A 141 -6.06 32.68 0.14
CA ALA A 141 -5.10 31.87 -0.60
C ALA A 141 -5.69 31.50 -1.99
N PRO A 142 -4.92 31.61 -3.10
CA PRO A 142 -5.32 31.00 -4.36
C PRO A 142 -5.61 29.54 -4.06
N GLN A 143 -6.86 29.12 -4.27
CA GLN A 143 -7.26 27.75 -4.00
C GLN A 143 -6.50 26.85 -4.99
N VAL A 144 -5.32 26.39 -4.59
CA VAL A 144 -4.68 25.23 -5.20
C VAL A 144 -5.61 24.09 -4.89
N GLN A 145 -6.57 23.89 -5.79
CA GLN A 145 -7.46 22.74 -5.80
C GLN A 145 -6.57 21.53 -6.02
N ILE A 146 -6.03 20.99 -4.92
CA ILE A 146 -5.49 19.63 -4.92
C ILE A 146 -6.65 18.79 -5.44
N PRO A 147 -6.52 18.15 -6.62
CA PRO A 147 -7.61 17.36 -7.16
C PRO A 147 -8.02 16.35 -6.10
N SER A 148 -9.32 16.23 -5.85
CA SER A 148 -9.86 15.25 -4.90
C SER A 148 -9.37 13.85 -5.27
N THR A 149 -9.38 12.90 -4.33
CA THR A 149 -9.01 11.50 -4.62
C THR A 149 -9.77 10.95 -5.83
N GLU A 150 -10.99 11.43 -6.05
CA GLU A 150 -11.87 11.09 -7.18
C GLU A 150 -11.42 11.75 -8.50
N GLN A 151 -10.97 13.01 -8.46
CA GLN A 151 -10.36 13.69 -9.62
C GLN A 151 -9.00 13.08 -9.98
N VAL A 152 -8.15 12.75 -8.98
CA VAL A 152 -6.88 12.03 -9.19
C VAL A 152 -7.13 10.65 -9.80
N LYS A 153 -8.14 9.92 -9.30
CA LYS A 153 -8.55 8.64 -9.90
C LYS A 153 -8.99 8.81 -11.36
N SER A 154 -9.81 9.82 -11.66
CA SER A 154 -10.24 10.10 -13.04
C SER A 154 -9.06 10.42 -13.97
N ILE A 155 -8.11 11.23 -13.53
CA ILE A 155 -6.87 11.52 -14.28
C ILE A 155 -6.03 10.25 -14.51
N TRP A 156 -5.93 9.39 -13.49
CA TRP A 156 -5.25 8.10 -13.60
C TRP A 156 -5.95 7.15 -14.58
N ASP A 157 -7.27 7.03 -14.50
CA ASP A 157 -8.07 6.19 -15.39
C ASP A 157 -7.90 6.65 -16.86
N LEU A 158 -7.97 7.96 -17.12
CA LEU A 158 -7.73 8.56 -18.45
C LEU A 158 -6.30 8.34 -18.95
N PHE A 159 -5.29 8.44 -18.08
CA PHE A 159 -3.89 8.18 -18.43
C PHE A 159 -3.66 6.71 -18.77
N VAL A 160 -4.27 5.79 -18.01
CA VAL A 160 -4.24 4.34 -18.29
C VAL A 160 -4.95 4.02 -19.61
N GLU A 161 -6.05 4.71 -19.93
CA GLU A 161 -6.77 4.55 -21.20
C GLU A 161 -5.96 5.08 -22.40
N ALA A 162 -5.26 6.21 -22.24
CA ALA A 162 -4.32 6.73 -23.23
C ALA A 162 -3.13 5.79 -23.45
N LEU A 163 -2.51 5.26 -22.38
CA LEU A 163 -1.42 4.29 -22.47
C LEU A 163 -1.83 2.99 -23.17
N LYS A 164 -3.03 2.47 -22.87
CA LYS A 164 -3.60 1.30 -23.56
C LYS A 164 -3.70 1.53 -25.07
N LYS A 165 -4.16 2.71 -25.48
CA LYS A 165 -4.30 3.10 -26.89
C LYS A 165 -2.93 3.23 -27.59
N GLU A 166 -1.95 3.86 -26.95
CA GLU A 166 -0.62 4.08 -27.53
C GLU A 166 0.21 2.79 -27.61
N LEU A 167 0.09 1.91 -26.60
CA LEU A 167 0.77 0.61 -26.58
C LEU A 167 0.04 -0.49 -27.36
N GLY A 168 -1.13 -0.20 -27.95
CA GLY A 168 -1.97 -1.19 -28.63
C GLY A 168 -2.55 -2.26 -27.70
N ILE A 169 -2.48 -2.07 -26.38
CA ILE A 169 -3.00 -2.99 -25.37
C ILE A 169 -4.50 -2.74 -25.24
N ALA A 170 -5.28 -3.49 -26.03
CA ALA A 170 -6.73 -3.51 -25.90
C ALA A 170 -7.16 -3.69 -24.43
N PRO A 171 -8.28 -3.09 -23.97
CA PRO A 171 -8.78 -3.32 -22.63
C PRO A 171 -8.93 -4.82 -22.41
N ALA A 172 -8.37 -5.33 -21.30
CA ALA A 172 -8.50 -6.73 -20.92
C ALA A 172 -9.99 -7.09 -20.99
N PRO A 173 -10.39 -8.08 -21.82
CA PRO A 173 -11.79 -8.31 -22.10
C PRO A 173 -12.52 -8.61 -20.79
N ALA A 174 -13.63 -7.91 -20.55
CA ALA A 174 -14.59 -8.30 -19.50
C ALA A 174 -14.85 -9.79 -19.67
N PRO A 175 -14.66 -10.62 -18.62
CA PRO A 175 -14.18 -11.99 -18.73
C PRO A 175 -14.95 -12.75 -19.80
N THR A 176 -14.35 -12.78 -21.01
CA THR A 176 -14.86 -13.56 -22.13
C THR A 176 -14.99 -14.97 -21.59
N ALA A 177 -16.18 -15.56 -21.73
CA ALA A 177 -16.48 -16.91 -21.24
C ALA A 177 -15.28 -17.79 -21.56
N GLY A 178 -14.54 -18.16 -20.50
CA GLY A 178 -13.14 -18.53 -20.65
C GLY A 178 -13.02 -19.66 -21.65
N GLU A 179 -12.09 -19.55 -22.61
CA GLU A 179 -11.84 -20.64 -23.56
C GLU A 179 -11.69 -21.94 -22.76
N GLU A 180 -12.61 -22.88 -22.96
CA GLU A 180 -12.79 -24.01 -22.06
C GLU A 180 -11.51 -24.86 -22.04
N GLY A 181 -10.78 -24.75 -20.94
CA GLY A 181 -9.46 -25.35 -20.75
C GLY A 181 -9.55 -26.67 -20.02
N GLU A 182 -8.81 -27.66 -20.48
CA GLU A 182 -8.63 -28.93 -19.78
C GLU A 182 -7.30 -28.90 -19.01
N LEU A 183 -7.36 -29.00 -17.68
CA LEU A 183 -6.18 -29.17 -16.84
C LEU A 183 -5.99 -30.65 -16.52
N PHE A 184 -4.91 -31.23 -17.02
CA PHE A 184 -4.47 -32.56 -16.62
C PHE A 184 -3.45 -32.42 -15.48
N ALA A 185 -3.70 -33.11 -14.37
CA ALA A 185 -2.76 -33.23 -13.26
C ALA A 185 -2.33 -34.69 -13.12
N GLU A 186 -1.04 -34.95 -13.28
CA GLU A 186 -0.42 -36.27 -13.22
C GLU A 186 0.64 -36.27 -12.11
N LYS A 187 0.62 -37.26 -11.22
CA LYS A 187 1.69 -37.39 -10.21
C LYS A 187 3.00 -37.72 -10.93
N SER A 188 4.04 -36.92 -10.68
CA SER A 188 5.37 -37.18 -11.24
C SER A 188 5.92 -38.51 -10.70
N PRO A 189 6.60 -39.33 -11.53
CA PRO A 189 7.29 -40.53 -11.08
C PRO A 189 8.56 -40.24 -10.26
N VAL A 190 8.93 -38.97 -10.08
CA VAL A 190 10.03 -38.52 -9.22
C VAL A 190 9.56 -37.29 -8.42
N PRO A 191 9.80 -37.22 -7.10
CA PRO A 191 10.48 -38.20 -6.27
C PRO A 191 9.53 -39.30 -5.74
N THR A 192 10.02 -40.54 -5.68
CA THR A 192 9.24 -41.73 -5.31
C THR A 192 9.67 -42.33 -3.97
N GLY A 193 8.73 -42.35 -3.00
CA GLY A 193 8.81 -43.11 -1.74
C GLY A 193 9.44 -42.39 -0.55
N VAL A 194 9.70 -41.09 -0.67
CA VAL A 194 10.63 -40.31 0.18
C VAL A 194 10.42 -40.49 1.68
N THR A 195 11.48 -40.94 2.35
CA THR A 195 11.58 -41.01 3.81
C THR A 195 12.08 -39.68 4.34
N VAL A 196 11.32 -39.04 5.22
CA VAL A 196 11.73 -37.81 5.94
C VAL A 196 12.05 -38.19 7.38
N TYR A 197 13.20 -37.76 7.87
CA TYR A 197 13.66 -37.96 9.23
C TYR A 197 13.48 -36.70 10.09
N GLU A 198 13.53 -36.87 11.41
CA GLU A 198 13.46 -35.73 12.33
C GLU A 198 14.67 -34.81 12.15
N GLY A 199 14.40 -33.51 11.91
CA GLY A 199 15.43 -32.50 11.66
C GLY A 199 15.71 -32.20 10.18
N ASP A 200 15.22 -33.04 9.25
CA ASP A 200 15.34 -32.80 7.81
C ASP A 200 14.62 -31.51 7.39
N LYS A 201 15.18 -30.84 6.36
CA LYS A 201 14.64 -29.58 5.80
C LYS A 201 14.70 -29.62 4.28
N ASN A 202 13.72 -29.00 3.63
CA ASN A 202 13.61 -28.86 2.17
C ASN A 202 13.70 -30.20 1.40
N VAL A 203 13.17 -31.27 1.99
CA VAL A 203 13.08 -32.58 1.32
C VAL A 203 11.89 -32.59 0.37
N GLY A 204 12.16 -32.72 -0.94
CA GLY A 204 11.10 -32.93 -1.94
C GLY A 204 10.50 -34.33 -1.80
N VAL A 205 9.23 -34.42 -1.42
CA VAL A 205 8.55 -35.70 -1.11
C VAL A 205 7.57 -36.19 -2.18
N MET A 206 7.14 -35.29 -3.06
CA MET A 206 6.22 -35.51 -4.16
C MET A 206 6.45 -34.42 -5.20
N ALA A 207 6.15 -34.71 -6.47
CA ALA A 207 5.96 -33.68 -7.48
C ALA A 207 4.72 -34.00 -8.33
N ILE A 208 4.11 -32.96 -8.91
CA ILE A 208 2.90 -33.02 -9.72
C ILE A 208 3.17 -32.30 -11.04
N LYS A 209 2.95 -33.01 -12.15
CA LYS A 209 2.97 -32.44 -13.49
C LYS A 209 1.58 -31.94 -13.85
N LEU A 210 1.47 -30.65 -14.11
CA LEU A 210 0.30 -29.98 -14.66
C LEU A 210 0.48 -29.77 -16.16
N ARG A 211 -0.57 -30.02 -16.94
CA ARG A 211 -0.64 -29.73 -18.38
C ARG A 211 -1.95 -29.03 -18.69
N ALA A 212 -1.89 -27.84 -19.29
CA ALA A 212 -3.08 -27.15 -19.77
C ALA A 212 -3.29 -27.44 -21.27
N LYS A 213 -4.50 -27.87 -21.64
CA LYS A 213 -4.94 -28.08 -23.02
C LYS A 213 -6.11 -27.17 -23.36
N LYS A 214 -6.31 -26.93 -24.67
CA LYS A 214 -7.29 -26.01 -25.26
C LYS A 214 -7.04 -24.52 -24.97
N SER A 215 -6.76 -24.14 -23.72
CA SER A 215 -6.42 -22.77 -23.31
C SER A 215 -5.32 -22.76 -22.22
N ALA A 216 -4.86 -21.57 -21.82
CA ALA A 216 -3.97 -21.40 -20.68
C ALA A 216 -4.77 -21.32 -19.38
N ILE A 217 -4.31 -21.97 -18.32
CA ILE A 217 -5.08 -22.15 -17.07
C ILE A 217 -4.29 -21.57 -15.89
N THR A 218 -4.97 -20.77 -15.07
CA THR A 218 -4.41 -20.25 -13.81
C THR A 218 -4.93 -21.06 -12.64
N VAL A 219 -4.03 -21.74 -11.93
CA VAL A 219 -4.35 -22.50 -10.71
C VAL A 219 -4.22 -21.57 -9.50
N ASP A 220 -5.34 -21.25 -8.85
CA ASP A 220 -5.36 -20.46 -7.61
C ASP A 220 -5.11 -21.32 -6.35
N ARG A 221 -5.50 -22.60 -6.37
CA ARG A 221 -5.54 -23.45 -5.16
C ARG A 221 -5.08 -24.87 -5.42
N VAL A 222 -4.37 -25.43 -4.43
CA VAL A 222 -3.99 -26.84 -4.34
C VAL A 222 -4.31 -27.33 -2.93
N ASP A 223 -5.07 -28.42 -2.84
CA ASP A 223 -5.31 -29.14 -1.59
C ASP A 223 -4.36 -30.34 -1.52
N LEU A 224 -3.49 -30.36 -0.50
CA LEU A 224 -2.60 -31.48 -0.22
C LEU A 224 -3.26 -32.41 0.82
N ILE A 225 -3.35 -33.70 0.50
CA ILE A 225 -3.99 -34.71 1.35
C ILE A 225 -2.91 -35.69 1.85
N PHE A 226 -2.83 -35.82 3.16
CA PHE A 226 -1.91 -36.71 3.87
C PHE A 226 -2.69 -37.86 4.51
N ASN A 227 -2.52 -39.09 4.03
CA ASN A 227 -3.00 -40.27 4.75
C ASN A 227 -2.03 -40.61 5.88
N ALA A 228 -2.49 -40.50 7.12
CA ALA A 228 -1.62 -40.61 8.29
C ALA A 228 -1.60 -42.01 8.93
N GLY A 229 -2.38 -42.98 8.42
CA GLY A 229 -2.49 -44.31 9.01
C GLY A 229 -2.91 -44.32 10.50
N GLY A 230 -3.65 -43.29 10.95
CA GLY A 230 -4.03 -43.08 12.36
C GLY A 230 -3.09 -42.17 13.17
N ALA A 231 -1.94 -41.76 12.61
CA ALA A 231 -1.07 -40.76 13.22
C ALA A 231 -1.64 -39.32 13.09
N ILE A 232 -0.97 -38.34 13.72
CA ILE A 232 -1.30 -36.92 13.62
C ILE A 232 -0.19 -36.22 12.83
N VAL A 233 -0.49 -35.75 11.61
CA VAL A 233 0.53 -35.27 10.64
C VAL A 233 1.37 -34.13 11.21
N TYR A 234 0.71 -33.11 11.79
CA TYR A 234 1.36 -31.92 12.36
C TYR A 234 2.16 -32.19 13.66
N LYS A 235 2.32 -33.45 14.09
CA LYS A 235 3.31 -33.83 15.12
C LYS A 235 4.65 -34.27 14.54
N TYR A 236 4.72 -34.53 13.22
CA TYR A 236 5.91 -35.04 12.53
C TYR A 236 6.38 -34.12 11.40
N ILE A 237 5.48 -33.31 10.83
CA ILE A 237 5.78 -32.36 9.76
C ILE A 237 5.17 -31.02 10.16
N ASN A 238 6.01 -29.99 10.32
CA ASN A 238 5.57 -28.66 10.80
C ASN A 238 5.35 -27.65 9.67
N TYR A 239 5.78 -27.96 8.45
CA TYR A 239 5.70 -27.06 7.29
C TYR A 239 5.62 -27.87 6.00
N VAL A 240 4.84 -27.38 5.03
CA VAL A 240 4.89 -27.86 3.65
C VAL A 240 5.00 -26.67 2.70
N GLY A 241 5.82 -26.82 1.65
CA GLY A 241 5.98 -25.85 0.58
C GLY A 241 5.71 -26.49 -0.77
N LEU A 242 5.14 -25.69 -1.68
CA LEU A 242 4.95 -25.96 -3.10
C LEU A 242 6.01 -25.15 -3.86
N TYR A 243 6.72 -25.80 -4.78
CA TYR A 243 7.85 -25.22 -5.50
C TYR A 243 7.65 -25.30 -7.03
N ASP A 244 8.51 -24.62 -7.77
CA ASP A 244 8.62 -24.65 -9.24
C ASP A 244 10.12 -24.73 -9.57
N GLY A 245 10.62 -25.96 -9.69
CA GLY A 245 12.06 -26.23 -9.58
C GLY A 245 12.59 -25.82 -8.20
N GLU A 246 13.53 -24.87 -8.17
CA GLU A 246 14.11 -24.33 -6.93
C GLU A 246 13.28 -23.18 -6.31
N ASN A 247 12.28 -22.65 -7.04
CA ASN A 247 11.53 -21.46 -6.62
C ASN A 247 10.36 -21.82 -5.70
N ALA A 248 10.29 -21.26 -4.50
CA ALA A 248 9.13 -21.41 -3.63
C ALA A 248 7.93 -20.62 -4.16
N ILE A 249 6.81 -21.29 -4.47
CA ILE A 249 5.54 -20.64 -4.83
C ILE A 249 4.80 -20.23 -3.54
N LYS A 250 4.59 -21.19 -2.64
CA LYS A 250 3.78 -21.00 -1.44
C LYS A 250 4.12 -22.07 -0.42
N GLY A 251 4.09 -21.74 0.86
CA GLY A 251 4.11 -22.74 1.91
C GLY A 251 3.25 -22.34 3.10
N VAL A 252 3.02 -23.30 3.98
CA VAL A 252 2.08 -23.21 5.10
C VAL A 252 2.60 -24.04 6.27
N ASN A 253 2.51 -23.47 7.48
CA ASN A 253 2.76 -24.21 8.71
C ASN A 253 1.65 -25.23 8.92
N LEU A 254 1.99 -26.44 9.33
CA LEU A 254 1.04 -27.51 9.63
C LEU A 254 0.78 -27.53 11.13
N ASP A 255 -0.47 -27.29 11.51
CA ASP A 255 -0.96 -27.33 12.88
C ASP A 255 -2.46 -27.72 12.91
N SER A 256 -3.05 -27.75 14.11
CA SER A 256 -4.46 -28.12 14.30
C SER A 256 -5.49 -27.10 13.79
N THR A 257 -5.05 -25.93 13.32
CA THR A 257 -5.88 -24.86 12.76
C THR A 257 -5.76 -24.74 11.24
N THR A 258 -4.59 -25.09 10.67
CA THR A 258 -4.36 -25.08 9.23
C THR A 258 -4.74 -26.40 8.54
N MET A 259 -4.83 -27.51 9.28
CA MET A 259 -5.20 -28.82 8.73
C MET A 259 -6.64 -29.22 9.06
N GLU A 260 -7.42 -29.56 8.04
CA GLU A 260 -8.74 -30.17 8.16
C GLU A 260 -8.61 -31.70 8.20
N ARG A 261 -9.12 -32.37 9.25
CA ARG A 261 -9.11 -33.83 9.36
C ARG A 261 -10.40 -34.45 8.82
N SER A 262 -10.29 -35.45 7.95
CA SER A 262 -11.39 -36.29 7.48
C SER A 262 -11.02 -37.77 7.66
N GLY A 263 -11.57 -38.42 8.70
CA GLY A 263 -11.24 -39.81 9.02
C GLY A 263 -9.76 -40.03 9.36
N ASN A 264 -9.04 -40.70 8.45
CA ASN A 264 -7.59 -40.97 8.53
C ASN A 264 -6.74 -39.99 7.72
N ASP A 265 -7.37 -39.13 6.93
CA ASP A 265 -6.70 -38.15 6.08
C ASP A 265 -6.69 -36.77 6.74
N TYR A 266 -5.59 -36.04 6.54
CA TYR A 266 -5.47 -34.62 6.87
C TYR A 266 -5.26 -33.84 5.59
N LYS A 267 -6.07 -32.81 5.37
CA LYS A 267 -5.99 -31.92 4.22
C LYS A 267 -5.48 -30.56 4.65
N VAL A 268 -4.52 -30.01 3.91
CA VAL A 268 -4.14 -28.59 4.01
C VAL A 268 -4.34 -27.92 2.66
N ARG A 269 -4.82 -26.67 2.67
CA ARG A 269 -5.11 -25.90 1.47
C ARG A 269 -4.08 -24.79 1.28
N LEU A 270 -3.45 -24.77 0.11
CA LEU A 270 -2.66 -23.64 -0.36
C LEU A 270 -3.53 -22.85 -1.34
N SER A 271 -3.76 -21.57 -1.09
CA SER A 271 -4.58 -20.66 -1.93
C SER A 271 -3.85 -19.36 -2.24
N GLY A 272 -4.31 -18.64 -3.26
CA GLY A 272 -3.64 -17.43 -3.74
C GLY A 272 -2.37 -17.75 -4.54
N LEU A 273 -2.33 -18.90 -5.20
CA LEU A 273 -1.15 -19.39 -5.92
C LEU A 273 -0.89 -18.61 -7.21
N ASN A 274 -1.95 -18.15 -7.90
CA ASN A 274 -1.89 -17.46 -9.20
C ASN A 274 -0.97 -18.16 -10.23
N LEU A 275 -0.89 -19.49 -10.17
CA LEU A 275 0.05 -20.27 -10.95
C LEU A 275 -0.44 -20.43 -12.38
N LYS A 276 0.17 -19.71 -13.32
CA LYS A 276 -0.11 -19.86 -14.74
C LYS A 276 0.51 -21.14 -15.30
N VAL A 277 -0.30 -21.94 -15.99
CA VAL A 277 0.12 -23.05 -16.86
C VAL A 277 -0.28 -22.66 -18.28
N ASP A 278 0.70 -22.43 -19.15
CA ASP A 278 0.45 -21.99 -20.51
C ASP A 278 -0.16 -23.12 -21.37
N LYS A 279 -0.94 -22.72 -22.39
CA LYS A 279 -1.58 -23.63 -23.32
C LYS A 279 -0.54 -24.55 -23.96
N ASP A 280 -0.84 -25.85 -23.96
CA ASP A 280 0.00 -26.92 -24.48
C ASP A 280 1.38 -27.09 -23.80
N SER A 281 1.64 -26.36 -22.70
CA SER A 281 2.84 -26.48 -21.88
C SER A 281 2.69 -27.51 -20.75
N GLU A 282 3.83 -27.98 -20.23
CA GLU A 282 3.91 -28.75 -18.98
C GLU A 282 4.56 -27.90 -17.89
N LYS A 283 4.06 -28.02 -16.65
CA LYS A 283 4.67 -27.43 -15.46
C LYS A 283 4.80 -28.47 -14.36
N VAL A 284 5.95 -28.54 -13.69
CA VAL A 284 6.21 -29.53 -12.63
C VAL A 284 6.41 -28.81 -11.30
N LEU A 285 5.60 -29.18 -10.32
CA LEU A 285 5.56 -28.63 -8.96
C LEU A 285 5.97 -29.65 -7.91
#